data_AF-A0A925A4M7-F1
#
_entry.id   AF-A0A925A4M7-F1
#
_cell.length_a   1.000
_cell.length_b   1.000
_cell.length_c   1.000
_cell.angle_alpha   90.00
_cell.angle_beta   90.00
_cell.angle_gamma   90.00
#
_symmetry.space_group_name_H-M   'P 1'
#
loop_
_entity.id
_entity.type
_entity.pdbx_description
1 polymer ?
#
loop_
_entity_poly.entity_id
_entity_poly.type
_entity_poly.pdbx_seq_one_letter_code
_entity_poly.pdbx_strand_id
1 'polypeptide(L)'
;MSKWRYMHGGQFTVPMVLRLPEGATGGGGAEHSQCPEAALLEHPGSHIVVASNPADAKGLLKAAIRDDNPVAFFEHKGLYTMKGEVPDGDHLVEIGKADIKREGTDVTIVAWGKMVGLSLKAAEQLQKQGISVEVLDTRGLRPLDTDAIFASIEKTGRLIIAQEAPKSGGGASEIAAIVAEEALDLLEAPILRVGAMNIPIPQNAMLEALALPTAADIERAAISLLR
;
A
#
# COMPACT_ATOMS: atom_id res chain seq x y z
N MET A 1 8.73 -10.46 19.43
CA MET A 1 8.94 -11.59 18.49
C MET A 1 9.92 -11.23 17.38
N SER A 2 9.72 -10.10 16.67
CA SER A 2 10.60 -9.66 15.56
C SER A 2 12.11 -9.62 15.88
N LYS A 3 12.48 -9.35 17.14
CA LYS A 3 13.88 -9.24 17.58
C LYS A 3 14.54 -10.59 17.93
N TRP A 4 13.79 -11.69 18.03
CA TRP A 4 14.30 -12.94 18.60
C TRP A 4 15.44 -13.54 17.78
N ARG A 5 15.25 -13.65 16.45
CA ARG A 5 16.28 -14.13 15.53
C ARG A 5 17.59 -13.32 15.66
N TYR A 6 17.47 -12.00 15.78
CA TYR A 6 18.62 -11.10 15.95
C TYR A 6 19.32 -11.26 17.31
N MET A 7 18.57 -11.22 18.42
CA MET A 7 19.13 -11.31 19.78
C MET A 7 19.85 -12.63 20.04
N HIS A 8 19.49 -13.69 19.33
CA HIS A 8 20.10 -15.00 19.45
C HIS A 8 21.06 -15.34 18.29
N GLY A 9 21.60 -14.34 17.59
CA GLY A 9 22.65 -14.54 16.58
C GLY A 9 22.23 -15.45 15.42
N GLY A 10 20.95 -15.46 15.05
CA GLY A 10 20.41 -16.28 13.97
C GLY A 10 20.20 -17.76 14.32
N GLN A 11 20.42 -18.19 15.56
CA GLN A 11 20.27 -19.59 15.98
C GLN A 11 18.82 -20.08 16.04
N PHE A 12 17.84 -19.16 16.08
CA PHE A 12 16.43 -19.48 16.12
C PHE A 12 15.69 -18.74 15.00
N THR A 13 14.75 -19.43 14.35
CA THR A 13 13.75 -18.84 13.46
C THR A 13 12.47 -18.56 14.24
N VAL A 14 11.60 -17.69 13.69
CA VAL A 14 10.27 -17.41 14.26
C VAL A 14 9.24 -17.48 13.12
N PRO A 15 8.94 -18.69 12.59
CA PRO A 15 8.01 -18.88 11.49
C PRO A 15 6.58 -18.67 11.99
N MET A 16 6.09 -17.44 11.91
CA MET A 16 4.78 -17.06 12.43
C MET A 16 4.11 -16.05 11.52
N VAL A 17 2.86 -16.32 11.15
CA VAL A 17 2.02 -15.39 10.42
C VAL A 17 0.95 -14.81 11.35
N LEU A 18 0.98 -13.51 11.57
CA LEU A 18 -0.06 -12.77 12.25
C LEU A 18 -1.00 -12.17 11.20
N ARG A 19 -2.18 -12.78 11.03
CA ARG A 19 -3.21 -12.31 10.09
C ARG A 19 -4.10 -11.26 10.75
N LEU A 20 -4.23 -10.09 10.12
CA LEU A 20 -4.82 -8.90 10.72
C LEU A 20 -5.84 -8.27 9.75
N PRO A 21 -7.15 -8.39 10.01
CA PRO A 21 -8.13 -7.64 9.24
C PRO A 21 -8.01 -6.15 9.55
N GLU A 22 -8.04 -5.30 8.52
CA GLU A 22 -7.91 -3.84 8.65
C GLU A 22 -8.93 -3.07 7.80
N GLY A 23 -8.94 -1.75 7.98
CA GLY A 23 -9.62 -0.80 7.12
C GLY A 23 -11.12 -0.66 7.33
N ALA A 24 -11.71 0.34 6.70
CA ALA A 24 -13.11 0.73 6.86
C ALA A 24 -14.04 -0.01 5.88
N THR A 25 -15.25 -0.35 6.34
CA THR A 25 -16.21 -1.17 5.57
C THR A 25 -17.68 -0.74 5.66
N GLY A 26 -18.01 0.49 6.10
CA GLY A 26 -19.39 0.97 6.13
C GLY A 26 -20.07 0.85 7.49
N GLY A 27 -19.43 1.32 8.57
CA GLY A 27 -20.05 1.40 9.89
C GLY A 27 -19.33 0.68 11.05
N GLY A 28 -18.04 0.39 10.90
CA GLY A 28 -17.21 -0.16 11.98
C GLY A 28 -16.91 0.85 13.10
N GLY A 29 -16.95 2.14 12.79
CA GLY A 29 -16.63 3.21 13.73
C GLY A 29 -15.15 3.24 14.13
N ALA A 30 -14.82 4.07 15.11
CA ALA A 30 -13.45 4.48 15.41
C ALA A 30 -12.51 3.33 15.79
N GLU A 31 -13.02 2.29 16.45
CA GLU A 31 -12.22 1.19 17.00
C GLU A 31 -12.03 0.02 16.01
N HIS A 32 -12.79 -0.03 14.92
CA HIS A 32 -12.82 -1.18 14.00
C HIS A 32 -12.46 -0.83 12.56
N SER A 33 -12.13 0.43 12.26
CA SER A 33 -11.88 0.90 10.89
C SER A 33 -10.44 1.37 10.64
N GLN A 34 -9.51 1.17 11.58
CA GLN A 34 -8.12 1.60 11.45
C GLN A 34 -7.33 0.72 10.47
N CYS A 35 -6.31 1.32 9.85
CA CYS A 35 -5.24 0.65 9.12
C CYS A 35 -3.95 0.84 9.97
N PRO A 36 -3.53 -0.17 10.76
CA PRO A 36 -2.46 -0.01 11.75
C PRO A 36 -1.10 -0.53 11.25
N GLU A 37 -0.96 -0.86 9.97
CA GLU A 37 0.26 -1.41 9.36
C GLU A 37 1.50 -0.53 9.61
N ALA A 38 1.33 0.79 9.61
CA ALA A 38 2.39 1.75 9.86
C ALA A 38 2.96 1.68 11.30
N ALA A 39 2.16 1.28 12.29
CA ALA A 39 2.62 1.15 13.69
C ALA A 39 3.68 0.03 13.84
N LEU A 40 3.75 -0.90 12.90
CA LEU A 40 4.78 -1.96 12.90
C LEU A 40 6.08 -1.53 12.22
N LEU A 41 6.11 -0.41 11.48
CA LEU A 41 7.31 0.05 10.78
C LEU A 41 8.45 0.40 11.74
N GLU A 42 8.15 1.00 12.89
CA GLU A 42 9.16 1.31 13.92
C GLU A 42 9.74 0.06 14.63
N HIS A 43 9.16 -1.12 14.39
CA HIS A 43 9.54 -2.38 15.02
C HIS A 43 10.27 -3.30 14.02
N PRO A 44 11.60 -3.17 13.82
CA PRO A 44 12.33 -3.98 12.86
C PRO A 44 12.30 -5.48 13.17
N GLY A 45 12.51 -6.29 12.12
CA GLY A 45 12.63 -7.76 12.21
C GLY A 45 11.36 -8.55 11.90
N SER A 46 10.32 -7.92 11.34
CA SER A 46 9.16 -8.63 10.79
C SER A 46 8.84 -8.16 9.38
N HIS A 47 8.22 -9.00 8.56
CA HIS A 47 7.65 -8.57 7.29
C HIS A 47 6.27 -7.93 7.52
N ILE A 48 5.92 -6.94 6.72
CA ILE A 48 4.63 -6.26 6.70
C ILE A 48 4.10 -6.33 5.27
N VAL A 49 3.08 -7.15 5.06
CA VAL A 49 2.49 -7.38 3.73
C VAL A 49 1.02 -7.03 3.74
N VAL A 50 0.53 -6.48 2.62
CA VAL A 50 -0.86 -6.05 2.45
C VAL A 50 -1.35 -6.44 1.06
N ALA A 51 -2.25 -7.42 0.98
CA ALA A 51 -2.77 -7.90 -0.30
C ALA A 51 -3.82 -6.94 -0.89
N SER A 52 -3.74 -6.69 -2.20
CA SER A 52 -4.67 -5.78 -2.91
C SER A 52 -5.72 -6.49 -3.77
N ASN A 53 -5.51 -7.78 -4.07
CA ASN A 53 -6.37 -8.58 -4.95
C ASN A 53 -6.26 -10.09 -4.62
N PRO A 54 -7.17 -10.94 -5.16
CA PRO A 54 -7.20 -12.37 -4.83
C PRO A 54 -5.92 -13.15 -5.18
N ALA A 55 -5.25 -12.85 -6.30
CA ALA A 55 -4.01 -13.52 -6.69
C ALA A 55 -2.88 -13.21 -5.67
N ASP A 56 -2.72 -11.93 -5.34
CA ASP A 56 -1.74 -11.48 -4.35
C ASP A 56 -2.05 -12.02 -2.96
N ALA A 57 -3.33 -12.08 -2.56
CA ALA A 57 -3.74 -12.67 -1.29
C ALA A 57 -3.33 -14.15 -1.19
N LYS A 58 -3.56 -14.95 -2.25
CA LYS A 58 -3.11 -16.35 -2.30
C LYS A 58 -1.58 -16.45 -2.24
N GLY A 59 -0.90 -15.72 -3.12
CA GLY A 59 0.55 -15.83 -3.29
C GLY A 59 1.33 -15.37 -2.07
N LEU A 60 1.00 -14.19 -1.53
CA LEU A 60 1.65 -13.62 -0.36
C LEU A 60 1.36 -14.42 0.91
N LEU A 61 0.13 -14.93 1.10
CA LEU A 61 -0.17 -15.72 2.30
C LEU A 61 0.61 -17.04 2.30
N LYS A 62 0.72 -17.68 1.14
CA LYS A 62 1.53 -18.89 0.99
C LYS A 62 3.02 -18.60 1.19
N ALA A 63 3.53 -17.47 0.70
CA ALA A 63 4.90 -17.04 0.95
C ALA A 63 5.13 -16.78 2.45
N ALA A 64 4.21 -16.06 3.11
CA ALA A 64 4.27 -15.75 4.53
C ALA A 64 4.30 -17.01 5.42
N ILE A 65 3.46 -18.01 5.11
CA ILE A 65 3.43 -19.29 5.85
C ILE A 65 4.76 -20.06 5.72
N ARG A 66 5.48 -19.86 4.62
CA ARG A 66 6.75 -20.53 4.32
C ARG A 66 7.97 -19.74 4.80
N ASP A 67 7.77 -18.53 5.31
CA ASP A 67 8.84 -17.67 5.78
C ASP A 67 9.27 -18.05 7.21
N ASP A 68 10.58 -18.03 7.45
CA ASP A 68 11.18 -18.33 8.76
C ASP A 68 11.17 -17.13 9.72
N ASN A 69 10.62 -15.99 9.31
CA ASN A 69 10.49 -14.77 10.09
C ASN A 69 9.03 -14.45 10.43
N PRO A 70 8.78 -13.58 11.43
CA PRO A 70 7.44 -13.11 11.72
C PRO A 70 6.90 -12.29 10.55
N VAL A 71 5.71 -12.62 10.06
CA VAL A 71 5.01 -11.87 9.01
C VAL A 71 3.69 -11.33 9.55
N ALA A 72 3.55 -9.99 9.53
CA ALA A 72 2.27 -9.34 9.72
C ALA A 72 1.55 -9.26 8.36
N PHE A 73 0.49 -10.04 8.23
CA PHE A 73 -0.30 -10.17 7.01
C PHE A 73 -1.61 -9.39 7.17
N PHE A 74 -1.63 -8.17 6.62
CA PHE A 74 -2.80 -7.31 6.68
C PHE A 74 -3.79 -7.61 5.55
N GLU A 75 -5.06 -7.71 5.92
CA GLU A 75 -6.17 -8.05 5.05
C GLU A 75 -7.20 -6.93 5.11
N HIS A 76 -7.29 -6.12 4.06
CA HIS A 76 -8.29 -5.08 4.02
C HIS A 76 -9.70 -5.72 3.93
N LYS A 77 -10.54 -5.56 4.96
CA LYS A 77 -11.86 -6.22 5.06
C LYS A 77 -12.77 -5.91 3.87
N GLY A 78 -12.69 -4.70 3.33
CA GLY A 78 -13.43 -4.27 2.15
C GLY A 78 -13.08 -5.00 0.85
N LEU A 79 -12.03 -5.82 0.84
CA LEU A 79 -11.60 -6.61 -0.33
C LEU A 79 -12.01 -8.08 -0.26
N TYR A 80 -12.56 -8.58 0.86
CA TYR A 80 -12.86 -10.02 0.99
C TYR A 80 -13.85 -10.56 -0.04
N THR A 81 -14.77 -9.72 -0.54
CA THR A 81 -15.75 -10.12 -1.55
C THR A 81 -15.28 -9.84 -2.99
N MET A 82 -14.06 -9.31 -3.16
CA MET A 82 -13.47 -9.06 -4.47
C MET A 82 -13.26 -10.38 -5.20
N LYS A 83 -13.71 -10.43 -6.46
CA LYS A 83 -13.42 -11.53 -7.37
C LYS A 83 -12.35 -11.10 -8.37
N GLY A 84 -11.51 -12.04 -8.76
CA GLY A 84 -10.43 -11.85 -9.72
C GLY A 84 -9.85 -13.21 -10.09
N GLU A 85 -9.06 -13.24 -11.16
CA GLU A 85 -8.33 -14.46 -11.52
C GLU A 85 -7.32 -14.81 -10.42
N VAL A 86 -7.24 -16.10 -10.10
CA VAL A 86 -6.30 -16.62 -9.11
C VAL A 86 -5.53 -17.75 -9.81
N PRO A 87 -4.21 -17.62 -10.00
CA PRO A 87 -3.42 -18.64 -10.66
C PRO A 87 -3.56 -20.00 -9.96
N ASP A 88 -3.72 -21.08 -10.72
CA ASP A 88 -3.79 -22.44 -10.18
C ASP A 88 -2.46 -22.90 -9.56
N GLY A 89 -2.48 -24.05 -8.89
CA GLY A 89 -1.26 -24.68 -8.35
C GLY A 89 -0.57 -23.89 -7.24
N ASP A 90 0.75 -24.08 -7.12
CA ASP A 90 1.58 -23.50 -6.06
C ASP A 90 2.07 -22.08 -6.37
N HIS A 91 1.13 -21.20 -6.67
CA HIS A 91 1.40 -19.78 -6.89
C HIS A 91 1.98 -19.13 -5.62
N LEU A 92 3.11 -18.44 -5.78
CA LEU A 92 3.83 -17.70 -4.77
C LEU A 92 4.08 -16.29 -5.28
N VAL A 93 3.96 -15.32 -4.39
CA VAL A 93 4.40 -13.93 -4.63
C VAL A 93 5.56 -13.66 -3.68
N GLU A 94 6.65 -13.13 -4.22
CA GLU A 94 7.84 -12.79 -3.44
C GLU A 94 7.54 -11.62 -2.49
N ILE A 95 7.84 -11.80 -1.20
CA ILE A 95 7.66 -10.75 -0.20
C ILE A 95 8.67 -9.64 -0.48
N GLY A 96 8.19 -8.40 -0.52
CA GLY A 96 9.03 -7.24 -0.81
C GLY A 96 9.16 -6.90 -2.29
N LYS A 97 8.42 -7.58 -3.16
CA LYS A 97 8.39 -7.30 -4.59
C LYS A 97 7.09 -6.60 -4.98
N ALA A 98 7.21 -5.38 -5.48
CA ALA A 98 6.07 -4.61 -5.98
C ALA A 98 5.56 -5.16 -7.33
N ASP A 99 4.42 -4.62 -7.78
CA ASP A 99 3.79 -4.99 -9.05
C ASP A 99 3.23 -3.76 -9.76
N ILE A 100 3.60 -3.57 -11.03
CA ILE A 100 3.01 -2.54 -11.86
C ILE A 100 1.64 -3.06 -12.34
N LYS A 101 0.58 -2.56 -11.74
CA LYS A 101 -0.81 -2.92 -12.09
C LYS A 101 -1.30 -2.21 -13.35
N ARG A 102 -0.66 -1.09 -13.70
CA ARG A 102 -0.92 -0.30 -14.90
C ARG A 102 0.32 0.49 -15.27
N GLU A 103 0.77 0.37 -16.50
CA GLU A 103 1.84 1.20 -17.07
C GLU A 103 1.35 2.63 -17.34
N GLY A 104 2.23 3.62 -17.15
CA GLY A 104 1.99 5.01 -17.50
C GLY A 104 3.27 5.84 -17.58
N THR A 105 3.14 7.12 -17.93
CA THR A 105 4.30 7.98 -18.27
C THR A 105 4.29 9.35 -17.62
N ASP A 106 3.16 9.81 -17.08
CA ASP A 106 3.03 11.20 -16.65
C ASP A 106 3.07 11.32 -15.12
N VAL A 107 2.50 10.34 -14.41
CA VAL A 107 2.45 10.30 -12.94
C VAL A 107 2.53 8.86 -12.43
N THR A 108 3.39 8.62 -11.43
CA THR A 108 3.43 7.39 -10.64
C THR A 108 2.50 7.50 -9.43
N ILE A 109 1.63 6.51 -9.26
CA ILE A 109 0.85 6.29 -8.04
C ILE A 109 1.33 5.03 -7.35
N VAL A 110 1.90 5.18 -6.16
CA VAL A 110 2.27 4.09 -5.26
C VAL A 110 1.13 3.82 -4.28
N ALA A 111 0.66 2.58 -4.19
CA ALA A 111 -0.46 2.21 -3.32
C ALA A 111 -0.29 0.78 -2.74
N TRP A 112 -1.16 0.42 -1.81
CA TRP A 112 -1.34 -0.95 -1.30
C TRP A 112 -2.79 -1.20 -0.90
N GLY A 113 -3.12 -2.47 -0.67
CA GLY A 113 -4.46 -2.89 -0.22
C GLY A 113 -5.57 -2.32 -1.11
N LYS A 114 -6.62 -1.77 -0.50
CA LYS A 114 -7.78 -1.23 -1.22
C LYS A 114 -7.47 0.02 -2.05
N MET A 115 -6.40 0.74 -1.72
CA MET A 115 -6.01 1.95 -2.46
C MET A 115 -5.51 1.65 -3.86
N VAL A 116 -5.03 0.44 -4.14
CA VAL A 116 -4.65 0.02 -5.50
C VAL A 116 -5.87 0.07 -6.43
N GLY A 117 -7.00 -0.48 -5.99
CA GLY A 117 -8.25 -0.45 -6.77
C GLY A 117 -8.80 0.97 -6.99
N LEU A 118 -8.66 1.85 -6.00
CA LEU A 118 -9.04 3.27 -6.15
C LEU A 118 -8.08 4.02 -7.10
N SER A 119 -6.80 3.70 -7.05
CA SER A 119 -5.78 4.27 -7.93
C SER A 119 -6.00 3.87 -9.38
N LEU A 120 -6.30 2.59 -9.65
CA LEU A 120 -6.68 2.12 -10.99
C LEU A 120 -7.92 2.86 -11.54
N LYS A 121 -8.95 3.05 -10.71
CA LYS A 121 -10.15 3.83 -11.11
C LYS A 121 -9.82 5.29 -11.42
N ALA A 122 -8.96 5.94 -10.64
CA ALA A 122 -8.51 7.30 -10.91
C ALA A 122 -7.72 7.35 -12.23
N ALA A 123 -6.83 6.38 -12.44
CA ALA A 123 -6.01 6.22 -13.63
C ALA A 123 -6.88 6.08 -14.91
N GLU A 124 -8.00 5.34 -14.84
CA GLU A 124 -8.99 5.24 -15.93
C GLU A 124 -9.68 6.57 -16.25
N GLN A 125 -10.01 7.39 -15.26
CA GLN A 125 -10.62 8.70 -15.50
C GLN A 125 -9.61 9.69 -16.07
N LEU A 126 -8.38 9.68 -15.55
CA LEU A 126 -7.28 10.51 -16.03
C LEU A 126 -6.89 10.20 -17.48
N GLN A 127 -6.96 8.92 -17.87
CA GLN A 127 -6.73 8.53 -19.27
C GLN A 127 -7.67 9.23 -20.25
N LYS A 128 -8.94 9.45 -19.86
CA LYS A 128 -9.92 10.15 -20.70
C LYS A 128 -9.59 11.63 -20.89
N GLN A 129 -8.75 12.17 -20.01
CA GLN A 129 -8.21 13.53 -20.08
C GLN A 129 -6.83 13.58 -20.75
N GLY A 130 -6.35 12.44 -21.27
CA GLY A 130 -5.04 12.32 -21.91
C GLY A 130 -3.87 12.19 -20.93
N ILE A 131 -4.13 11.90 -19.65
CA ILE A 131 -3.10 11.75 -18.62
C ILE A 131 -2.81 10.25 -18.40
N SER A 132 -1.56 9.87 -18.66
CA SER A 132 -1.01 8.52 -18.57
C SER A 132 -0.46 8.26 -17.17
N VAL A 133 -1.10 7.35 -16.42
CA VAL A 133 -0.79 7.13 -15.01
C VAL A 133 -0.33 5.71 -14.76
N GLU A 134 0.86 5.59 -14.18
CA GLU A 134 1.41 4.35 -13.67
C GLU A 134 0.85 4.05 -12.29
N VAL A 135 0.37 2.83 -12.07
CA VAL A 135 -0.10 2.38 -10.75
C VAL A 135 0.76 1.21 -10.28
N LEU A 136 1.53 1.46 -9.22
CA LEU A 136 2.43 0.51 -8.59
C LEU A 136 1.84 0.06 -7.25
N ASP A 137 1.59 -1.24 -7.14
CA ASP A 137 1.19 -1.90 -5.89
C ASP A 137 2.44 -2.39 -5.15
N THR A 138 2.67 -1.84 -3.96
CA THR A 138 3.82 -2.22 -3.13
C THR A 138 3.69 -3.62 -2.52
N ARG A 139 2.47 -4.18 -2.47
CA ARG A 139 2.14 -5.49 -1.83
C ARG A 139 2.52 -5.59 -0.34
N GLY A 140 3.00 -4.52 0.27
CA GLY A 140 3.53 -4.49 1.61
C GLY A 140 4.37 -3.25 1.87
N LEU A 141 4.75 -3.06 3.12
CA LEU A 141 5.56 -1.92 3.55
C LEU A 141 6.92 -2.34 4.09
N ARG A 142 7.16 -3.64 4.33
CA ARG A 142 8.46 -4.13 4.77
C ARG A 142 8.73 -5.59 4.38
N PRO A 143 9.85 -5.89 3.71
CA PRO A 143 10.69 -4.93 2.98
C PRO A 143 9.89 -4.17 1.91
N LEU A 144 10.31 -2.94 1.64
CA LEU A 144 9.71 -2.09 0.61
C LEU A 144 10.56 -2.21 -0.66
N ASP A 145 9.91 -2.36 -1.82
CA ASP A 145 10.57 -2.40 -3.13
C ASP A 145 10.92 -0.97 -3.59
N THR A 146 11.96 -0.39 -3.01
CA THR A 146 12.42 0.97 -3.34
C THR A 146 12.87 1.08 -4.79
N ASP A 147 13.51 0.04 -5.32
CA ASP A 147 14.00 0.02 -6.70
C ASP A 147 12.85 0.14 -7.70
N ALA A 148 11.75 -0.59 -7.51
CA ALA A 148 10.57 -0.48 -8.36
C ALA A 148 9.91 0.91 -8.25
N ILE A 149 9.87 1.50 -7.06
CA ILE A 149 9.35 2.86 -6.85
C ILE A 149 10.22 3.88 -7.60
N PHE A 150 11.55 3.81 -7.45
CA PHE A 150 12.47 4.74 -8.08
C PHE A 150 12.45 4.61 -9.60
N ALA A 151 12.45 3.39 -10.15
CA ALA A 151 12.34 3.16 -11.59
C ALA A 151 11.03 3.73 -12.17
N SER A 152 9.93 3.64 -11.41
CA SER A 152 8.66 4.24 -11.80
C SER A 152 8.72 5.77 -11.80
N ILE A 153 9.32 6.37 -10.76
CA ILE A 153 9.49 7.83 -10.66
C ILE A 153 10.43 8.34 -11.75
N GLU A 154 11.53 7.64 -12.06
CA GLU A 154 12.46 8.01 -13.14
C GLU A 154 11.74 8.13 -14.49
N LYS A 155 10.73 7.26 -14.72
CA LYS A 155 9.90 7.31 -15.94
C LYS A 155 8.92 8.48 -15.96
N THR A 156 8.33 8.84 -14.81
CA THR A 156 7.18 9.78 -14.77
C THR A 156 7.49 11.17 -14.21
N GLY A 157 8.59 11.30 -13.48
CA GLY A 157 9.01 12.50 -12.77
C GLY A 157 8.10 12.92 -11.61
N ARG A 158 7.00 12.21 -11.31
CA ARG A 158 5.95 12.69 -10.40
C ARG A 158 5.41 11.56 -9.54
N LEU A 159 5.27 11.80 -8.24
CA LEU A 159 4.87 10.78 -7.28
C LEU A 159 3.62 11.18 -6.48
N ILE A 160 2.65 10.28 -6.46
CA ILE A 160 1.54 10.25 -5.49
C ILE A 160 1.64 8.95 -4.68
N ILE A 161 1.49 9.07 -3.36
CA ILE A 161 1.41 7.90 -2.48
C ILE A 161 0.00 7.84 -1.87
N ALA A 162 -0.73 6.76 -2.14
CA ALA A 162 -2.12 6.58 -1.76
C ALA A 162 -2.26 5.48 -0.70
N GLN A 163 -2.75 5.86 0.48
CA GLN A 163 -3.04 4.97 1.60
C GLN A 163 -4.45 5.20 2.14
N GLU A 164 -5.07 4.21 2.79
CA GLU A 164 -6.38 4.43 3.43
C GLU A 164 -6.23 5.16 4.78
N ALA A 165 -5.15 4.87 5.52
CA ALA A 165 -4.81 5.52 6.78
C ALA A 165 -4.70 7.07 6.66
N PRO A 166 -4.82 7.82 7.78
CA PRO A 166 -4.54 9.25 7.80
C PRO A 166 -3.11 9.57 7.35
N LYS A 167 -2.93 10.68 6.63
CA LYS A 167 -1.61 11.10 6.12
C LYS A 167 -0.55 11.22 7.24
N SER A 168 -0.96 11.59 8.45
CA SER A 168 -0.05 11.75 9.58
C SER A 168 0.39 10.40 10.14
N GLY A 169 1.70 10.12 10.13
CA GLY A 169 2.27 8.91 10.74
C GLY A 169 1.98 7.59 10.00
N GLY A 170 1.34 7.64 8.84
CA GLY A 170 1.12 6.46 7.98
C GLY A 170 2.33 6.10 7.12
N GLY A 171 2.29 4.92 6.49
CA GLY A 171 3.36 4.40 5.62
C GLY A 171 3.71 5.32 4.44
N ALA A 172 2.76 6.14 3.99
CA ALA A 172 3.02 7.14 2.95
C ALA A 172 4.02 8.20 3.39
N SER A 173 4.15 8.46 4.70
CA SER A 173 5.17 9.38 5.23
C SER A 173 6.57 8.78 5.09
N GLU A 174 6.70 7.48 5.39
CA GLU A 174 7.96 6.74 5.30
C GLU A 174 8.44 6.68 3.84
N ILE A 175 7.56 6.27 2.91
CA ILE A 175 7.88 6.22 1.48
C ILE A 175 8.30 7.60 0.97
N ALA A 176 7.59 8.66 1.37
CA ALA A 176 7.94 10.02 0.97
C ALA A 176 9.31 10.47 1.51
N ALA A 177 9.67 10.06 2.73
CA ALA A 177 10.96 10.36 3.32
C ALA A 177 12.09 9.62 2.58
N ILE A 178 11.94 8.32 2.34
CA ILE A 178 12.90 7.50 1.57
C ILE A 178 13.14 8.11 0.18
N VAL A 179 12.08 8.44 -0.55
CA VAL A 179 12.21 9.07 -1.87
C VAL A 179 12.90 10.44 -1.77
N ALA A 180 12.58 11.26 -0.76
CA ALA A 180 13.21 12.55 -0.59
C ALA A 180 14.70 12.46 -0.18
N GLU A 181 15.11 11.39 0.49
CA GLU A 181 16.51 11.15 0.88
C GLU A 181 17.34 10.54 -0.25
N GLU A 182 16.74 9.62 -1.02
CA GLU A 182 17.50 8.74 -1.93
C GLU A 182 17.23 8.99 -3.43
N ALA A 183 16.13 9.67 -3.78
CA ALA A 183 15.65 9.79 -5.16
C ALA A 183 15.02 11.17 -5.45
N LEU A 184 15.42 12.21 -4.72
CA LEU A 184 14.85 13.56 -4.85
C LEU A 184 15.08 14.16 -6.25
N ASP A 185 16.22 13.83 -6.87
CA ASP A 185 16.62 14.28 -8.20
C ASP A 185 15.78 13.68 -9.33
N LEU A 186 15.07 12.58 -9.08
CA LEU A 186 14.12 12.01 -10.03
C LEU A 186 12.78 12.78 -10.08
N LEU A 187 12.52 13.68 -9.13
CA LEU A 187 11.24 14.38 -9.02
C LEU A 187 11.23 15.73 -9.76
N GLU A 188 10.28 15.86 -10.67
CA GLU A 188 9.92 17.10 -11.38
C GLU A 188 8.89 17.95 -10.60
N ALA A 189 8.25 17.38 -9.58
CA ALA A 189 7.23 18.04 -8.76
C ALA A 189 7.21 17.48 -7.32
N PRO A 190 6.61 18.18 -6.36
CA PRO A 190 6.54 17.71 -4.97
C PRO A 190 5.80 16.37 -4.83
N ILE A 191 6.21 15.54 -3.88
CA ILE A 191 5.50 14.32 -3.53
C ILE A 191 4.14 14.68 -2.91
N LEU A 192 3.05 14.16 -3.47
CA LEU A 192 1.73 14.28 -2.84
C LEU A 192 1.31 12.98 -2.16
N ARG A 193 0.64 13.12 -1.02
CA ARG A 193 0.09 11.99 -0.27
C ARG A 193 -1.42 12.11 -0.21
N VAL A 194 -2.12 11.01 -0.49
CA VAL A 194 -3.57 10.87 -0.37
C VAL A 194 -3.85 9.87 0.76
N GLY A 195 -4.71 10.27 1.68
CA GLY A 195 -5.07 9.48 2.87
C GLY A 195 -6.31 10.02 3.53
N ALA A 196 -6.87 9.27 4.48
CA ALA A 196 -8.05 9.69 5.22
C ALA A 196 -7.85 11.00 5.98
N MET A 197 -8.96 11.63 6.36
CA MET A 197 -8.97 12.74 7.30
C MET A 197 -8.32 12.32 8.62
N ASN A 198 -7.59 13.24 9.26
CA ASN A 198 -6.91 12.99 10.53
C ASN A 198 -7.88 13.08 11.72
N ILE A 199 -8.87 12.18 11.74
CA ILE A 199 -9.91 12.04 12.76
C ILE A 199 -10.19 10.56 13.03
N PRO A 200 -10.78 10.21 14.18
CA PRO A 200 -11.37 8.89 14.38
C PRO A 200 -12.43 8.61 13.31
N ILE A 201 -12.44 7.40 12.75
CA ILE A 201 -13.38 7.05 11.68
C ILE A 201 -14.83 7.06 12.22
N PRO A 202 -15.75 7.86 11.65
CA PRO A 202 -17.13 7.92 12.11
C PRO A 202 -17.87 6.60 11.91
N GLN A 203 -18.80 6.26 12.81
CA GLN A 203 -19.67 5.08 12.63
C GLN A 203 -20.79 5.33 11.60
N ASN A 204 -21.22 6.58 11.43
CA ASN A 204 -22.22 6.91 10.42
C ASN A 204 -21.63 6.72 9.01
N ALA A 205 -22.25 5.88 8.19
CA ALA A 205 -21.72 5.49 6.88
C ALA A 205 -21.50 6.69 5.92
N MET A 206 -22.34 7.72 5.99
CA MET A 206 -22.15 8.93 5.16
C MET A 206 -20.93 9.72 5.62
N LEU A 207 -20.74 9.88 6.93
CA LEU A 207 -19.57 10.56 7.49
C LEU A 207 -18.28 9.74 7.29
N GLU A 208 -18.35 8.42 7.40
CA GLU A 208 -17.23 7.51 7.09
C GLU A 208 -16.79 7.69 5.63
N ALA A 209 -17.74 7.70 4.69
CA ALA A 209 -17.44 7.92 3.27
C ALA A 209 -16.78 9.28 2.99
N LEU A 210 -17.11 10.33 3.76
CA LEU A 210 -16.46 11.64 3.64
C LEU A 210 -15.06 11.67 4.28
N ALA A 211 -14.80 10.82 5.29
CA ALA A 211 -13.52 10.77 5.98
C ALA A 211 -12.46 9.96 5.20
N LEU A 212 -12.89 8.99 4.40
CA LEU A 212 -12.02 8.08 3.65
C LEU A 212 -11.59 8.66 2.29
N PRO A 213 -10.40 8.30 1.80
CA PRO A 213 -9.96 8.72 0.48
C PRO A 213 -10.75 8.02 -0.63
N THR A 214 -10.91 8.73 -1.74
CA THR A 214 -11.64 8.31 -2.93
C THR A 214 -10.77 8.38 -4.18
N ALA A 215 -11.20 7.72 -5.25
CA ALA A 215 -10.55 7.86 -6.57
C ALA A 215 -10.51 9.32 -7.05
N ALA A 216 -11.54 10.12 -6.72
CA ALA A 216 -11.57 11.53 -7.07
C ALA A 216 -10.52 12.37 -6.32
N ASP A 217 -10.15 11.98 -5.09
CA ASP A 217 -9.08 12.65 -4.35
C ASP A 217 -7.71 12.40 -5.00
N ILE A 218 -7.50 11.17 -5.48
CA ILE A 218 -6.30 10.76 -6.23
C ILE A 218 -6.23 11.49 -7.57
N GLU A 219 -7.35 11.55 -8.29
CA GLU A 219 -7.45 12.29 -9.56
C GLU A 219 -7.09 13.77 -9.39
N ARG A 220 -7.65 14.43 -8.37
CA ARG A 220 -7.33 15.85 -8.09
C ARG A 220 -5.86 16.05 -7.75
N ALA A 221 -5.25 15.13 -7.01
CA ALA A 221 -3.82 15.17 -6.71
C ALA A 221 -2.97 15.06 -7.99
N ALA A 222 -3.31 14.13 -8.89
CA ALA A 222 -2.59 13.95 -10.17
C ALA A 222 -2.71 15.19 -11.06
N ILE A 223 -3.91 15.74 -11.23
CA ILE A 223 -4.12 16.96 -12.00
C ILE A 223 -3.33 18.14 -11.41
N SER A 224 -3.20 18.22 -10.08
CA SER A 224 -2.46 19.30 -9.44
C SER A 224 -0.94 19.24 -9.65
N LEU A 225 -0.38 18.07 -9.98
CA LEU A 225 1.05 17.89 -10.26
C LEU A 225 1.43 18.20 -11.71
N LEU A 226 0.44 18.32 -12.59
CA LEU A 226 0.62 18.57 -14.03
C LEU A 226 0.32 20.02 -14.42
N ARG A 227 0.07 20.89 -13.44
CA ARG A 227 -0.14 22.34 -13.62
C ARG A 227 1.13 23.10 -13.30
#